data_AF-A0A5C1QDW2-F1
#
_entry.id   AF-A0A5C1QDW2-F1
#
_cell.length_a   1.000
_cell.length_b   1.000
_cell.length_c   1.000
_cell.angle_alpha   90.00
_cell.angle_beta   90.00
_cell.angle_gamma   90.00
#
_symmetry.space_group_name_H-M   'P 1'
#
loop_
_entity.id
_entity.type
_entity.pdbx_description
1 polymer ?
#
loop_
_entity_poly.entity_id
_entity_poly.type
_entity_poly.pdbx_seq_one_letter_code
_entity_poly.pdbx_strand_id
1 'polypeptide(L)'
;MNEEDKKRDKISAKNYIVKKGDTLFSISRNFNLPLSLLMEYNNLNAGDIITLGQVLNVSKTFEDEPVKIDNSGIDVVKTASPSSFAPYWPINGNITKYSGRIQGVQIEGSSGDYIQAVSSGRVIWYDSFKGIGKVVLIEGDNGFDYLYGAKDDLNVHLGVKISAGEKIGRLKEENSSIIFSVFKNGKPLNDISKAPR
;
A
#
# COMPACT_ATOMS: atom_id res chain seq x y z
N MET A 1 -0.58 19.43 32.75
CA MET A 1 -1.20 18.89 31.53
C MET A 1 -0.06 18.31 30.71
N ASN A 2 -0.02 16.99 30.61
CA ASN A 2 1.21 16.23 30.38
C ASN A 2 1.56 16.13 28.89
N GLU A 3 2.85 15.94 28.59
CA GLU A 3 3.40 15.81 27.23
C GLU A 3 2.85 14.61 26.43
N GLU A 4 2.10 13.71 27.07
CA GLU A 4 1.46 12.55 26.43
C GLU A 4 0.15 12.91 25.69
N ASP A 5 -0.51 14.03 26.02
CA ASP A 5 -1.78 14.43 25.42
C ASP A 5 -1.63 15.11 24.04
N LYS A 6 -0.41 15.43 23.59
CA LYS A 6 -0.15 16.08 22.28
C LYS A 6 -0.06 15.12 21.09
N LYS A 7 -0.23 13.80 21.28
CA LYS A 7 0.07 12.79 20.25
C LYS A 7 -1.14 12.17 19.54
N ARG A 8 -2.37 12.65 19.78
CA ARG A 8 -3.60 12.04 19.23
C ARG A 8 -4.40 12.87 18.20
N ASP A 9 -3.98 14.09 17.87
CA ASP A 9 -4.70 14.96 16.91
C ASP A 9 -3.97 15.20 15.57
N LYS A 10 -3.11 14.28 15.11
CA LYS A 10 -2.44 14.45 13.81
C LYS A 10 -3.18 13.66 12.72
N ILE A 11 -3.57 14.39 11.66
CA ILE A 11 -4.33 14.00 10.45
C ILE A 11 -5.85 14.28 10.52
N SER A 12 -6.24 15.52 10.87
CA SER A 12 -7.61 16.03 10.62
C SER A 12 -7.64 17.27 9.70
N ALA A 13 -6.52 17.63 9.05
CA ALA A 13 -6.52 18.71 8.07
C ALA A 13 -6.83 18.12 6.68
N LYS A 14 -8.09 18.24 6.22
CA LYS A 14 -8.51 17.82 4.88
C LYS A 14 -7.68 18.48 3.78
N ASN A 15 -7.33 19.75 4.02
CA ASN A 15 -6.70 20.64 3.05
C ASN A 15 -5.46 21.36 3.62
N TYR A 16 -4.50 21.69 2.76
CA TYR A 16 -3.30 22.47 3.03
C TYR A 16 -3.22 23.65 2.07
N ILE A 17 -2.84 24.83 2.57
CA ILE A 17 -2.64 26.02 1.74
C ILE A 17 -1.14 26.16 1.48
N VAL A 18 -0.76 26.14 0.20
CA VAL A 18 0.64 26.23 -0.27
C VAL A 18 1.26 27.57 0.16
N LYS A 19 2.42 27.49 0.81
CA LYS A 19 3.17 28.63 1.34
C LYS A 19 4.44 28.89 0.52
N LYS A 20 5.05 30.05 0.76
CA LYS A 20 6.31 30.44 0.09
C LYS A 20 7.41 29.42 0.37
N GLY A 21 7.94 28.82 -0.70
CA GLY A 21 9.00 27.82 -0.64
C GLY A 21 8.51 26.36 -0.60
N ASP A 22 7.19 26.13 -0.60
CA ASP A 22 6.66 24.78 -0.68
C ASP A 22 6.85 24.17 -2.08
N THR A 23 7.03 22.85 -2.09
CA THR A 23 7.01 22.01 -3.28
C THR A 23 6.07 20.84 -3.02
N LEU A 24 5.55 20.20 -4.06
CA LEU A 24 4.77 18.96 -3.89
C LEU A 24 5.55 17.92 -3.07
N PHE A 25 6.88 17.84 -3.27
CA PHE A 25 7.75 16.94 -2.52
C PHE A 25 7.84 17.30 -1.03
N SER A 26 8.05 18.57 -0.67
CA SER A 26 8.15 18.97 0.74
C SER A 26 6.82 18.79 1.48
N ILE A 27 5.70 19.07 0.80
CA ILE A 27 4.35 18.86 1.33
C ILE A 27 4.10 17.37 1.54
N SER A 28 4.33 16.54 0.52
CA SER A 28 4.24 15.07 0.59
C SER A 28 4.98 14.51 1.81
N ARG A 29 6.23 14.94 2.03
CA ARG A 29 7.03 14.54 3.19
C ARG A 29 6.43 15.00 4.52
N ASN A 30 5.94 16.23 4.60
CA ASN A 30 5.36 16.78 5.82
C ASN A 30 4.08 16.05 6.25
N PHE A 31 3.29 15.59 5.28
CA PHE A 31 2.04 14.86 5.51
C PHE A 31 2.22 13.34 5.52
N ASN A 32 3.44 12.84 5.34
CA ASN A 32 3.73 11.40 5.17
C ASN A 32 2.86 10.76 4.07
N LEU A 33 2.56 11.52 3.02
CA LEU A 33 1.80 11.08 1.85
C LEU A 33 2.77 10.88 0.70
N PRO A 34 2.70 9.77 -0.05
CA PRO A 34 3.49 9.63 -1.26
C PRO A 34 3.18 10.75 -2.27
N LEU A 35 4.22 11.22 -2.97
CA LEU A 35 4.10 12.33 -3.92
C LEU A 35 3.03 12.06 -4.99
N SER A 36 2.96 10.82 -5.49
CA SER A 36 1.94 10.38 -6.43
C SER A 36 0.53 10.52 -5.87
N LEU A 37 0.30 10.11 -4.62
CA LEU A 37 -0.99 10.23 -3.95
C LEU A 37 -1.41 11.68 -3.72
N LEU A 38 -0.45 12.52 -3.31
CA LEU A 38 -0.68 13.96 -3.20
C LEU A 38 -1.06 14.57 -4.54
N MET A 39 -0.40 14.17 -5.63
CA MET A 39 -0.73 14.65 -6.97
C MET A 39 -2.11 14.18 -7.42
N GLU A 40 -2.42 12.90 -7.23
CA GLU A 40 -3.72 12.30 -7.59
C GLU A 40 -4.89 12.98 -6.87
N TYR A 41 -4.78 13.20 -5.55
CA TYR A 41 -5.79 13.91 -4.76
C TYR A 41 -6.10 15.32 -5.24
N ASN A 42 -5.19 15.90 -6.02
CA ASN A 42 -5.26 17.26 -6.50
C ASN A 42 -5.36 17.34 -8.03
N ASN A 43 -5.52 16.20 -8.71
CA ASN A 43 -5.52 16.09 -10.17
C ASN A 43 -4.29 16.74 -10.82
N LEU A 44 -3.12 16.54 -10.22
CA LEU A 44 -1.84 17.07 -10.68
C LEU A 44 -1.00 15.98 -11.37
N ASN A 45 -0.12 16.40 -12.26
CA ASN A 45 0.89 15.59 -12.92
C ASN A 45 2.29 15.97 -12.45
N ALA A 46 3.29 15.14 -12.76
CA ALA A 46 4.68 15.34 -12.32
C ALA A 46 5.34 16.65 -12.79
N GLY A 47 4.78 17.31 -13.81
CA GLY A 47 5.25 18.60 -14.33
C GLY A 47 4.49 19.82 -13.82
N ASP A 48 3.41 19.62 -13.04
CA ASP A 48 2.56 20.72 -12.63
C ASP A 48 3.20 21.54 -11.50
N ILE A 49 3.06 22.86 -11.60
CA ILE A 49 3.61 23.81 -10.63
C ILE A 49 2.49 24.23 -9.67
N ILE A 50 2.70 24.01 -8.38
CA ILE A 50 1.82 24.55 -7.34
C ILE A 50 2.11 26.03 -7.08
N THR A 51 1.06 26.81 -6.84
CA THR A 51 1.16 28.27 -6.64
C THR A 51 0.87 28.66 -5.20
N LEU A 52 1.42 29.81 -4.77
CA LEU A 52 1.19 30.34 -3.43
C LEU A 52 -0.31 30.58 -3.20
N GLY A 53 -0.83 30.10 -2.07
CA GLY A 53 -2.25 30.18 -1.75
C GLY A 53 -3.11 29.09 -2.37
N GLN A 54 -2.56 28.24 -3.25
CA GLN A 54 -3.27 27.06 -3.77
C GLN A 54 -3.65 26.13 -2.62
N VAL A 55 -4.88 25.63 -2.65
CA VAL A 55 -5.36 24.65 -1.67
C VAL A 55 -5.13 23.25 -2.24
N LEU A 56 -4.40 22.41 -1.49
CA LEU A 56 -4.19 21.02 -1.80
C LEU A 56 -4.95 20.13 -0.82
N ASN A 57 -5.61 19.09 -1.29
CA ASN A 57 -6.07 17.99 -0.47
C ASN A 57 -4.85 17.15 -0.04
N VAL A 58 -4.62 17.12 1.27
CA VAL A 58 -3.47 16.45 1.91
C VAL A 58 -3.93 15.43 2.94
N SER A 59 -5.18 14.99 2.83
CA SER A 59 -5.77 14.06 3.78
C SER A 59 -6.13 12.77 3.10
N LYS A 60 -6.00 11.71 3.89
CA LYS A 60 -6.50 10.36 3.63
C LYS A 60 -8.03 10.33 3.64
N THR A 61 -8.70 11.18 2.85
CA THR A 61 -10.15 11.05 2.64
C THR A 61 -10.35 10.08 1.50
N PHE A 62 -10.17 8.80 1.79
CA PHE A 62 -10.78 7.82 0.94
C PHE A 62 -12.24 7.74 1.39
N GLU A 63 -13.12 8.37 0.63
CA GLU A 63 -14.55 8.15 0.82
C GLU A 63 -14.77 6.64 0.76
N ASP A 64 -15.33 6.09 1.83
CA ASP A 64 -15.84 4.72 1.85
C ASP A 64 -17.03 4.68 0.88
N GLU A 65 -16.80 4.80 -0.42
CA GLU A 65 -17.83 4.47 -1.39
C GLU A 65 -18.07 2.96 -1.25
N PRO A 66 -19.27 2.53 -0.83
CA PRO A 66 -19.61 1.13 -0.86
C PRO A 66 -19.60 0.72 -2.33
N VAL A 67 -18.63 -0.09 -2.72
CA VAL A 67 -18.72 -0.85 -3.97
C VAL A 67 -20.06 -1.57 -3.93
N LYS A 68 -20.97 -1.23 -4.86
CA LYS A 68 -22.24 -1.93 -5.03
C LYS A 68 -21.91 -3.37 -5.44
N ILE A 69 -21.92 -4.27 -4.48
CA ILE A 69 -21.86 -5.71 -4.74
C ILE A 69 -23.22 -6.08 -5.32
N ASP A 70 -23.24 -6.50 -6.59
CA ASP A 70 -24.36 -7.26 -7.15
C ASP A 70 -24.42 -8.59 -6.40
N ASN A 71 -25.26 -8.64 -5.36
CA ASN A 71 -25.54 -9.83 -4.58
C ASN A 71 -26.49 -10.77 -5.32
N SER A 72 -26.16 -11.12 -6.57
CA SER A 72 -26.84 -12.20 -7.28
C SER A 72 -26.25 -13.54 -6.84
N GLY A 73 -26.69 -13.98 -5.65
CA GLY A 73 -26.59 -15.38 -5.19
C GLY A 73 -25.59 -15.62 -4.05
N ILE A 74 -25.97 -15.30 -2.81
CA ILE A 74 -25.26 -15.80 -1.61
C ILE A 74 -26.28 -16.35 -0.61
N ASP A 75 -26.30 -17.69 -0.49
CA ASP A 75 -26.74 -18.36 0.73
C ASP A 75 -25.75 -18.06 1.85
N VAL A 76 -26.28 -17.49 2.92
CA VAL A 76 -25.57 -16.92 4.05
C VAL A 76 -25.03 -18.02 4.97
N VAL A 77 -23.71 -18.21 5.00
CA VAL A 77 -23.03 -18.81 6.15
C VAL A 77 -22.19 -17.75 6.87
N LYS A 78 -22.75 -17.30 8.00
CA LYS A 78 -22.10 -16.46 9.00
C LYS A 78 -21.09 -17.29 9.79
N THR A 79 -19.79 -17.18 9.50
CA THR A 79 -18.74 -17.66 10.41
C THR A 79 -17.42 -16.92 10.20
N ALA A 80 -16.91 -16.36 11.30
CA ALA A 80 -15.69 -15.55 11.44
C ALA A 80 -15.71 -14.19 10.74
N SER A 81 -15.45 -13.13 11.51
CA SER A 81 -14.95 -11.87 10.96
C SER A 81 -13.76 -12.23 10.06
N PRO A 82 -13.71 -11.85 8.77
CA PRO A 82 -12.59 -12.20 7.93
C PRO A 82 -11.33 -11.67 8.63
N SER A 83 -10.40 -12.56 8.95
CA SER A 83 -9.17 -12.18 9.63
C SER A 83 -8.52 -11.06 8.81
N SER A 84 -8.11 -9.96 9.47
CA SER A 84 -7.46 -8.84 8.77
C SER A 84 -6.14 -9.21 8.11
N PHE A 85 -5.69 -10.46 8.29
CA PHE A 85 -4.53 -11.06 7.66
C PHE A 85 -4.85 -12.50 7.24
N ALA A 86 -4.20 -12.96 6.18
CA ALA A 86 -4.37 -14.29 5.61
C ALA A 86 -3.19 -15.17 6.02
N PRO A 87 -3.38 -16.44 6.47
CA PRO A 87 -2.36 -17.31 7.11
C PRO A 87 -1.31 -17.88 6.14
N TYR A 88 -1.00 -17.16 5.05
CA TYR A 88 -0.18 -17.65 3.95
C TYR A 88 0.75 -16.57 3.39
N TRP A 89 1.76 -17.02 2.64
CA TRP A 89 2.62 -16.13 1.88
C TRP A 89 1.90 -15.57 0.65
N PRO A 90 2.30 -14.40 0.12
CA PRO A 90 1.61 -13.78 -1.02
C PRO A 90 1.53 -14.66 -2.27
N ILE A 91 2.48 -15.58 -2.42
CA ILE A 91 2.47 -16.68 -3.40
C ILE A 91 3.02 -17.94 -2.72
N ASN A 92 2.71 -19.11 -3.30
CA ASN A 92 3.36 -20.36 -2.93
C ASN A 92 4.70 -20.46 -3.67
N GLY A 93 5.79 -20.74 -2.95
CA GLY A 93 7.10 -20.66 -3.57
C GLY A 93 8.27 -20.89 -2.65
N ASN A 94 9.46 -20.98 -3.24
CA ASN A 94 10.71 -20.99 -2.51
C ASN A 94 11.03 -19.58 -1.98
N ILE A 95 11.35 -19.48 -0.70
CA ILE A 95 11.53 -18.19 -0.02
C ILE A 95 13.00 -18.01 0.33
N THR A 96 13.60 -16.95 -0.18
CA THR A 96 14.99 -16.59 0.09
C THR A 96 15.08 -15.17 0.63
N LYS A 97 16.15 -14.86 1.37
CA LYS A 97 16.36 -13.52 1.90
C LYS A 97 16.65 -12.55 0.76
N TYR A 98 15.97 -11.40 0.76
CA TYR A 98 16.26 -10.29 -0.15
C TYR A 98 16.91 -9.14 0.62
N SER A 99 18.09 -8.70 0.18
CA SER A 99 18.90 -7.67 0.86
C SER A 99 19.41 -6.62 -0.13
N GLY A 100 18.50 -6.02 -0.89
CA GLY A 100 18.78 -4.93 -1.82
C GLY A 100 18.61 -3.54 -1.18
N ARG A 101 18.06 -2.60 -1.96
CA ARG A 101 17.66 -1.25 -1.45
C ARG A 101 16.53 -1.33 -0.42
N ILE A 102 15.76 -2.41 -0.45
CA ILE A 102 14.75 -2.76 0.54
C ILE A 102 15.12 -4.12 1.13
N GLN A 103 14.83 -4.31 2.42
CA GLN A 103 14.98 -5.59 3.10
C GLN A 103 13.67 -6.35 3.06
N GLY A 104 13.74 -7.66 2.81
CA GLY A 104 12.56 -8.52 2.76
C GLY A 104 12.92 -9.94 2.34
N VAL A 105 12.01 -10.56 1.62
CA VAL A 105 12.22 -11.87 1.00
C VAL A 105 11.93 -11.81 -0.49
N GLN A 106 12.63 -12.66 -1.24
CA GLN A 106 12.26 -13.00 -2.60
C GLN A 106 11.52 -14.34 -2.55
N ILE A 107 10.38 -14.41 -3.22
CA ILE A 107 9.58 -15.63 -3.33
C ILE A 107 9.49 -16.00 -4.81
N GLU A 108 10.05 -17.15 -5.16
CA GLU A 108 10.03 -17.70 -6.52
C GLU A 108 8.72 -18.43 -6.76
N GLY A 109 8.06 -18.15 -7.88
CA GLY A 109 6.79 -18.79 -8.25
C GLY A 109 6.78 -19.24 -9.70
N SER A 110 5.66 -19.84 -10.11
CA SER A 110 5.45 -20.33 -11.46
C SER A 110 4.58 -19.38 -12.27
N SER A 111 4.67 -19.47 -13.60
CA SER A 111 3.77 -18.71 -14.46
C SER A 111 2.32 -19.07 -14.13
N GLY A 112 1.48 -18.05 -14.04
CA GLY A 112 0.06 -18.20 -13.75
C GLY A 112 -0.31 -18.09 -12.27
N ASP A 113 0.66 -18.12 -11.34
CA ASP A 113 0.40 -17.93 -9.91
C ASP A 113 -0.20 -16.56 -9.63
N TYR A 114 -1.23 -16.54 -8.78
CA TYR A 114 -1.83 -15.30 -8.30
C TYR A 114 -1.01 -14.73 -7.15
N ILE A 115 -0.76 -13.42 -7.21
CA ILE A 115 -0.20 -12.68 -6.07
C ILE A 115 -1.36 -12.22 -5.22
N GLN A 116 -1.37 -12.60 -3.94
CA GLN A 116 -2.44 -12.28 -3.00
C GLN A 116 -1.97 -11.35 -1.90
N ALA A 117 -2.82 -10.41 -1.49
CA ALA A 117 -2.54 -9.57 -0.34
C ALA A 117 -2.60 -10.40 0.95
N VAL A 118 -1.60 -10.30 1.81
CA VAL A 118 -1.59 -11.03 3.09
C VAL A 118 -2.32 -10.28 4.21
N SER A 119 -2.74 -9.05 3.97
CA SER A 119 -3.47 -8.21 4.92
C SER A 119 -4.54 -7.41 4.21
N SER A 120 -5.66 -7.20 4.92
CA SER A 120 -6.60 -6.14 4.58
C SER A 120 -5.94 -4.79 4.81
N GLY A 121 -6.30 -3.82 3.98
CA GLY A 121 -5.76 -2.47 4.07
C GLY A 121 -6.07 -1.67 2.83
N ARG A 122 -5.18 -0.73 2.51
CA ARG A 122 -5.36 0.15 1.37
C ARG A 122 -4.07 0.38 0.60
N VAL A 123 -4.17 0.39 -0.72
CA VAL A 123 -3.03 0.77 -1.58
C VAL A 123 -2.70 2.24 -1.35
N ILE A 124 -1.52 2.51 -0.81
CA ILE A 124 -1.01 3.87 -0.58
C ILE A 124 0.09 4.27 -1.55
N TRP A 125 0.65 3.30 -2.29
CA TRP A 125 1.63 3.58 -3.33
C TRP A 125 1.64 2.50 -4.40
N TYR A 126 1.84 2.91 -5.66
CA TYR A 126 2.04 2.04 -6.81
C TYR A 126 2.97 2.74 -7.81
N ASP A 127 4.05 2.09 -8.23
CA ASP A 127 4.94 2.58 -9.28
C ASP A 127 5.84 1.47 -9.82
N SER A 128 6.63 1.77 -10.86
CA SER A 128 7.67 0.89 -11.38
C SER A 128 9.05 1.28 -10.83
N PHE A 129 9.78 0.30 -10.30
CA PHE A 129 11.12 0.49 -9.78
C PHE A 129 12.14 -0.35 -10.54
N LYS A 130 13.19 0.31 -11.05
CA LYS A 130 14.26 -0.37 -11.79
C LYS A 130 14.90 -1.47 -10.94
N GLY A 131 14.89 -2.70 -11.46
CA GLY A 131 15.44 -3.89 -10.80
C GLY A 131 14.46 -4.66 -9.92
N ILE A 132 13.24 -4.15 -9.70
CA ILE A 132 12.16 -4.84 -8.98
C ILE A 132 10.96 -5.09 -9.90
N GLY A 133 10.63 -4.13 -10.78
CA GLY A 133 9.44 -4.15 -11.61
C GLY A 133 8.34 -3.29 -11.02
N LYS A 134 7.08 -3.70 -11.17
CA LYS A 134 5.93 -3.03 -10.54
C LYS A 134 5.99 -3.24 -9.04
N VAL A 135 5.68 -2.21 -8.28
CA VAL A 135 5.67 -2.25 -6.82
C VAL A 135 4.39 -1.63 -6.30
N VAL A 136 3.80 -2.27 -5.30
CA VAL A 136 2.62 -1.82 -4.55
C VAL A 136 2.98 -1.75 -3.08
N LEU A 137 2.57 -0.68 -2.39
CA LEU A 137 2.58 -0.59 -0.93
C LEU A 137 1.14 -0.52 -0.43
N ILE A 138 0.79 -1.46 0.46
CA ILE A 138 -0.50 -1.52 1.14
C ILE A 138 -0.28 -1.13 2.60
N GLU A 139 -0.93 -0.07 3.05
CA GLU A 139 -1.04 0.26 4.47
C GLU A 139 -2.11 -0.65 5.07
N GLY A 140 -1.70 -1.57 5.93
CA GLY A 140 -2.58 -2.54 6.56
C GLY A 140 -3.40 -1.94 7.70
N ASP A 141 -4.63 -2.39 7.85
CA ASP A 141 -5.52 -1.97 8.96
C ASP A 141 -5.00 -2.43 10.34
N ASN A 142 -3.98 -3.29 10.35
CA ASN A 142 -3.31 -3.83 11.52
C ASN A 142 -2.06 -3.02 11.95
N GLY A 143 -1.79 -1.87 11.30
CA GLY A 143 -0.66 -1.00 11.64
C GLY A 143 0.70 -1.46 11.08
N PHE A 144 0.69 -2.34 10.08
CA PHE A 144 1.86 -2.73 9.29
C PHE A 144 1.69 -2.29 7.84
N ASP A 145 2.79 -1.95 7.17
CA ASP A 145 2.78 -1.69 5.74
C ASP A 145 3.38 -2.89 4.99
N TYR A 146 2.78 -3.23 3.85
CA TYR A 146 3.09 -4.43 3.08
C TYR A 146 3.49 -4.03 1.66
N LEU A 147 4.73 -4.31 1.27
CA LEU A 147 5.24 -4.05 -0.05
C LEU A 147 5.28 -5.33 -0.88
N TYR A 148 4.73 -5.27 -2.08
CA TYR A 148 4.76 -6.32 -3.09
C TYR A 148 5.46 -5.76 -4.33
N GLY A 149 6.60 -6.31 -4.69
CA GLY A 149 7.32 -6.00 -5.93
C GLY A 149 7.28 -7.20 -6.86
N ALA A 150 6.88 -7.03 -8.11
CA ALA A 150 6.82 -8.09 -9.10
C ALA A 150 7.35 -7.60 -10.45
N LYS A 151 8.10 -8.46 -11.17
CA LYS A 151 8.58 -8.12 -12.51
C LYS A 151 7.45 -7.93 -13.52
N ASP A 152 6.37 -8.68 -13.34
CA ASP A 152 5.33 -8.85 -14.35
C ASP A 152 4.14 -7.91 -14.08
N ASP A 153 3.16 -8.38 -13.29
CA ASP A 153 1.85 -7.74 -13.18
C ASP A 153 1.34 -7.61 -11.74
N LEU A 154 1.01 -6.37 -11.39
CA LEU A 154 0.22 -6.00 -10.22
C LEU A 154 -0.96 -5.17 -10.76
N ASN A 155 -2.18 -5.62 -10.45
CA ASN A 155 -3.44 -5.12 -10.98
C ASN A 155 -4.24 -4.41 -9.89
N VAL A 156 -3.60 -3.43 -9.25
CA VAL A 156 -4.24 -2.59 -8.23
C VAL A 156 -4.03 -1.12 -8.58
N HIS A 157 -4.93 -0.31 -8.07
CA HIS A 157 -4.92 1.14 -8.28
C HIS A 157 -4.73 1.82 -6.94
N LEU A 158 -4.18 3.03 -6.98
CA LEU A 158 -3.95 3.81 -5.79
C LEU A 158 -5.28 4.05 -5.04
N GLY A 159 -5.23 3.98 -3.72
CA GLY A 159 -6.38 4.24 -2.87
C GLY A 159 -7.40 3.11 -2.78
N VAL A 160 -7.29 2.03 -3.55
CA VAL A 160 -8.25 0.91 -3.46
C VAL A 160 -8.11 0.18 -2.11
N LYS A 161 -9.25 -0.13 -1.47
CA LYS A 161 -9.28 -1.05 -0.33
C LYS A 161 -9.05 -2.47 -0.83
N ILE A 162 -8.18 -3.18 -0.14
CA ILE A 162 -7.82 -4.55 -0.44
C ILE A 162 -8.20 -5.41 0.77
N SER A 163 -8.82 -6.56 0.53
CA SER A 163 -9.08 -7.56 1.56
C SER A 163 -7.92 -8.53 1.69
N ALA A 164 -7.68 -9.07 2.89
CA ALA A 164 -6.77 -10.19 3.07
C ALA A 164 -7.17 -11.34 2.14
N GLY A 165 -6.21 -11.84 1.37
CA GLY A 165 -6.36 -12.88 0.36
C GLY A 165 -6.83 -12.43 -1.01
N GLU A 166 -7.15 -11.15 -1.18
CA GLU A 166 -7.53 -10.60 -2.49
C GLU A 166 -6.36 -10.70 -3.49
N LYS A 167 -6.70 -11.03 -4.74
CA LYS A 167 -5.72 -11.17 -5.81
C LYS A 167 -5.34 -9.78 -6.31
N ILE A 168 -4.08 -9.41 -6.10
CA ILE A 168 -3.53 -8.10 -6.46
C ILE A 168 -2.62 -8.14 -7.70
N GLY A 169 -2.39 -9.33 -8.26
CA GLY A 169 -1.52 -9.50 -9.41
C GLY A 169 -1.40 -10.94 -9.87
N ARG A 170 -0.54 -11.17 -10.87
CA ARG A 170 -0.28 -12.50 -11.43
C ARG A 170 1.13 -12.57 -12.02
N LEU A 171 1.83 -13.67 -11.76
CA LEU A 171 3.08 -13.98 -12.45
C LEU A 171 2.77 -14.42 -13.89
N LYS A 172 3.50 -13.86 -14.87
CA LYS A 172 3.30 -14.13 -16.30
C LYS A 172 4.44 -14.94 -16.88
N GLU A 173 5.63 -14.84 -16.30
CA GLU A 173 6.83 -15.52 -16.79
C GLU A 173 7.17 -16.76 -15.95
N GLU A 174 7.78 -17.75 -16.59
CA GLU A 174 8.39 -18.88 -15.89
C GLU A 174 9.63 -18.43 -15.11
N ASN A 175 9.86 -19.03 -13.93
CA ASN A 175 10.93 -18.63 -13.00
C ASN A 175 10.85 -17.16 -12.56
N SER A 176 9.66 -16.58 -12.55
CA SER A 176 9.43 -15.23 -12.02
C SER A 176 9.43 -15.25 -10.48
N SER A 177 9.60 -14.07 -9.89
CA SER A 177 9.59 -13.93 -8.43
C SER A 177 8.98 -12.61 -8.01
N ILE A 178 8.51 -12.58 -6.77
CA ILE A 178 8.14 -11.35 -6.10
C ILE A 178 9.17 -11.00 -5.02
N ILE A 179 9.30 -9.71 -4.74
CA ILE A 179 9.92 -9.19 -3.52
C ILE A 179 8.79 -8.81 -2.57
N PHE A 180 8.85 -9.33 -1.36
CA PHE A 180 7.89 -9.04 -0.31
C PHE A 180 8.59 -8.49 0.94
N SER A 181 8.10 -7.36 1.43
CA SER A 181 8.63 -6.68 2.61
C SER A 181 7.48 -6.22 3.50
N VAL A 182 7.68 -6.33 4.82
CA VAL A 182 6.73 -5.81 5.80
C VAL A 182 7.43 -4.76 6.66
N PHE A 183 6.75 -3.65 6.91
CA PHE A 183 7.25 -2.53 7.68
C PHE A 183 6.36 -2.30 8.90
N LYS A 184 6.98 -1.84 9.99
CA LYS A 184 6.28 -1.33 11.16
C LYS A 184 6.86 0.03 11.51
N ASN A 185 6.00 1.05 11.58
CA ASN A 185 6.42 2.44 11.83
C ASN A 185 7.52 2.90 10.85
N GLY A 186 7.37 2.56 9.56
CA GLY A 186 8.32 2.91 8.49
C GLY A 186 9.66 2.15 8.50
N LYS A 187 9.86 1.18 9.42
CA LYS A 187 11.08 0.35 9.46
C LYS A 187 10.79 -1.05 8.95
N PRO A 188 11.62 -1.63 8.08
CA PRO A 188 11.44 -3.01 7.63
C PRO A 188 11.58 -3.97 8.82
N LEU A 189 10.75 -5.01 8.85
CA LEU A 189 10.90 -6.11 9.79
C LEU A 189 12.09 -6.98 9.41
N ASN A 190 13.03 -7.13 10.35
CA ASN A 190 14.22 -7.98 10.14
C ASN A 190 13.87 -9.46 9.96
N ASP A 191 12.81 -9.92 10.65
CA ASP A 191 12.33 -11.30 10.62
C ASP A 191 10.89 -11.30 10.12
N ILE A 192 10.74 -11.39 8.80
CA ILE A 192 9.44 -11.32 8.13
C ILE A 192 8.57 -12.55 8.43
N SER A 193 9.15 -13.65 8.94
CA SER A 193 8.38 -14.84 9.35
C SER A 193 7.42 -14.55 10.51
N LYS A 194 7.70 -13.49 11.28
CA LYS A 194 6.88 -13.00 12.40
C LYS A 194 5.88 -11.91 12.00
N ALA A 195 5.84 -11.52 10.73
CA ALA A 195 4.84 -10.57 10.26
C ALA A 195 3.43 -11.17 10.40
N PRO A 196 2.38 -10.37 10.64
CA PRO A 196 1.00 -10.84 10.56
C PRO A 196 0.67 -11.20 9.11
N ARG A 197 0.34 -12.47 8.89
CA ARG A 197 0.01 -13.16 7.65
C ARG A 197 -0.38 -14.59 8.02
#